data_AF-A0A897NSL6-F1
#
_entry.id   AF-A0A897NSL6-F1
#
_cell.length_a   1.000
_cell.length_b   1.000
_cell.length_c   1.000
_cell.angle_alpha   90.00
_cell.angle_beta   90.00
_cell.angle_gamma   90.00
#
_symmetry.space_group_name_H-M   'P 1'
#
loop_
_entity.id
_entity.type
_entity.pdbx_description
1 polymer ?
#
loop_
_entity_poly.entity_id
_entity_poly.type
_entity_poly.pdbx_seq_one_letter_code
_entity_poly.pdbx_strand_id
1 'polypeptide(L)'
;MSTSPAEDDLSEDQRRGLELIRETGGIHQSDFWKELDVSSRKGSRIVESLVEEDLIDREDTVYNGHNTYYLSPKARDLDFSLLMAGDMLSPFIGDEEINAQSDAFTQWIMNLAYEE
;
A
#
# COMPACT_ATOMS: atom_id res chain seq x y z
N MET A 1 -4.33 -8.21 5.92
CA MET A 1 -3.75 -7.31 4.89
C MET A 1 -4.05 -7.96 3.55
N SER A 2 -4.97 -7.41 2.77
CA SER A 2 -5.22 -7.91 1.41
C SER A 2 -4.08 -7.43 0.53
N THR A 3 -3.22 -8.36 0.13
CA THR A 3 -2.13 -8.14 -0.81
C THR A 3 -2.73 -8.10 -2.22
N SER A 4 -2.26 -7.19 -3.08
CA SER A 4 -2.70 -7.18 -4.49
C SER A 4 -2.06 -8.37 -5.22
N PRO A 5 -2.67 -8.90 -6.29
CA PRO A 5 -2.12 -10.04 -7.04
C PRO A 5 -0.66 -9.83 -7.48
N ALA A 6 -0.29 -8.60 -7.84
CA ALA A 6 1.08 -8.22 -8.20
C ALA A 6 2.08 -8.32 -7.03
N GLU A 7 1.63 -8.14 -5.80
CA GLU A 7 2.48 -8.25 -4.60
C GLU A 7 2.71 -9.71 -4.15
N ASP A 8 1.84 -10.64 -4.57
CA ASP A 8 1.94 -12.08 -4.24
C ASP A 8 3.11 -12.78 -4.95
N ASP A 9 3.50 -12.28 -6.13
CA ASP A 9 4.61 -12.82 -6.91
C ASP A 9 5.98 -12.17 -6.58
N LEU A 10 6.01 -11.17 -5.70
CA LEU A 10 7.25 -10.51 -5.31
C LEU A 10 8.17 -11.43 -4.51
N SER A 11 9.45 -11.40 -4.86
CA SER A 11 10.52 -11.93 -4.03
C SER A 11 10.61 -11.20 -2.69
N GLU A 12 11.25 -11.84 -1.70
CA GLU A 12 11.45 -11.24 -0.37
C GLU A 12 12.15 -9.89 -0.42
N ASP A 13 13.17 -9.74 -1.27
CA ASP A 13 13.87 -8.47 -1.45
C ASP A 13 12.99 -7.38 -2.07
N GLN A 14 12.12 -7.73 -3.02
CA GLN A 14 11.18 -6.78 -3.62
C GLN A 14 10.10 -6.36 -2.61
N ARG A 15 9.58 -7.29 -1.80
CA ARG A 15 8.63 -6.98 -0.73
C ARG A 15 9.24 -6.03 0.30
N ARG A 16 10.45 -6.34 0.78
CA ARG A 16 11.19 -5.46 1.70
C ARG A 16 11.45 -4.08 1.10
N GLY A 17 11.79 -4.02 -0.19
CA GLY A 17 11.96 -2.77 -0.91
C GLY A 17 10.67 -1.94 -0.99
N LEU A 18 9.56 -2.57 -1.36
CA LEU A 18 8.25 -1.92 -1.44
C LEU A 18 7.79 -1.41 -0.06
N GLU A 19 7.99 -2.21 0.98
CA GLU A 19 7.66 -1.84 2.36
C GLU A 19 8.47 -0.62 2.81
N LEU A 20 9.79 -0.61 2.57
CA LEU A 20 10.64 0.56 2.86
C LEU A 20 10.14 1.84 2.17
N ILE A 21 9.74 1.76 0.90
CA ILE A 21 9.20 2.92 0.16
C ILE A 21 7.87 3.41 0.78
N ARG A 22 7.02 2.48 1.24
CA ARG A 22 5.75 2.81 1.90
C ARG A 22 5.94 3.44 3.27
N GLU A 23 6.80 2.85 4.10
CA GLU A 23 7.09 3.32 5.47
C GLU A 23 7.72 4.72 5.46
N THR A 24 8.57 5.01 4.49
CA THR A 24 9.22 6.32 4.35
C THR A 24 8.29 7.37 3.70
N GLY A 25 7.20 6.95 3.06
CA GLY A 25 6.39 7.81 2.19
C GLY A 25 7.10 8.23 0.89
N GLY A 26 8.31 7.70 0.67
CA GLY A 26 9.16 7.99 -0.46
C GLY A 26 10.63 8.17 -0.06
N ILE A 27 11.54 7.80 -0.96
CA ILE A 27 12.98 7.73 -0.68
C ILE A 27 13.79 7.99 -1.95
N HIS A 28 14.92 8.67 -1.81
CA HIS A 28 15.87 8.78 -2.92
C HIS A 28 16.48 7.41 -3.22
N GLN A 29 16.54 7.04 -4.50
CA GLN A 29 17.03 5.74 -4.94
C GLN A 29 18.45 5.46 -4.40
N SER A 30 19.27 6.51 -4.25
CA SER A 30 20.61 6.37 -3.68
C SER A 30 20.68 5.99 -2.22
N ASP A 31 19.65 6.31 -1.44
CA ASP A 31 19.52 5.89 -0.05
C ASP A 31 18.77 4.56 0.05
N PHE A 32 17.82 4.30 -0.85
CA PHE A 32 17.07 3.04 -0.91
C PHE A 32 17.96 1.80 -0.81
N TRP A 33 19.00 1.70 -1.63
CA TRP A 33 19.88 0.52 -1.57
C TRP A 33 20.79 0.48 -0.34
N LYS A 34 21.07 1.63 0.30
CA LYS A 34 21.82 1.66 1.56
C LYS A 34 20.96 1.15 2.71
N GLU A 35 19.74 1.66 2.80
CA GLU A 35 18.76 1.26 3.83
C GLU A 35 18.36 -0.22 3.68
N LEU A 36 18.23 -0.71 2.45
CA LEU A 36 17.91 -2.13 2.20
C LEU A 36 19.12 -3.07 2.39
N ASP A 37 20.32 -2.52 2.59
CA ASP A 37 21.62 -3.21 2.65
C ASP A 37 21.89 -4.08 1.41
N VAL A 38 21.78 -3.46 0.22
CA VAL A 38 22.03 -4.12 -1.07
C VAL A 38 22.95 -3.31 -1.98
N SER A 39 23.59 -3.98 -2.93
CA SER A 39 24.32 -3.27 -3.98
C SER A 39 23.38 -2.44 -4.85
N SER A 40 23.88 -1.32 -5.40
CA SER A 40 23.12 -0.49 -6.36
C SER A 40 22.59 -1.29 -7.56
N ARG A 41 23.35 -2.30 -8.02
CA ARG A 41 22.92 -3.19 -9.10
C ARG A 41 21.71 -4.05 -8.72
N LYS A 42 21.65 -4.53 -7.48
CA LYS A 42 20.51 -5.28 -6.96
C LYS A 42 19.33 -4.34 -6.68
N GLY A 43 19.60 -3.20 -6.04
CA GLY A 43 18.61 -2.15 -5.78
C GLY A 43 17.91 -1.65 -7.04
N SER A 44 18.67 -1.36 -8.11
CA SER A 44 18.07 -0.93 -9.39
C SER A 44 17.15 -1.99 -10.00
N ARG A 45 17.48 -3.29 -9.91
CA ARG A 45 16.59 -4.35 -10.40
C ARG A 45 15.31 -4.45 -9.58
N ILE A 46 15.39 -4.27 -8.26
CA ILE A 46 14.22 -4.23 -7.39
C ILE A 46 13.31 -3.07 -7.81
N VAL A 47 13.87 -1.86 -7.95
CA VAL A 47 13.13 -0.67 -8.37
C VAL A 47 12.49 -0.84 -9.74
N GLU A 48 13.23 -1.39 -10.71
CA GLU A 48 12.72 -1.66 -12.06
C GLU A 48 11.50 -2.58 -12.01
N SER A 49 11.59 -3.72 -11.31
CA SER A 49 10.44 -4.61 -11.14
C SER A 49 9.27 -3.95 -10.43
N LEU A 50 9.49 -3.17 -9.37
CA LEU A 50 8.41 -2.50 -8.65
C LEU A 50 7.70 -1.42 -9.50
N VAL A 51 8.43 -0.78 -10.42
CA VAL A 51 7.84 0.14 -11.40
C VAL A 51 7.07 -0.62 -12.48
N GLU A 52 7.61 -1.74 -12.98
CA GLU A 52 6.93 -2.60 -13.99
C GLU A 52 5.62 -3.19 -13.47
N GLU A 53 5.57 -3.56 -12.19
CA GLU A 53 4.37 -4.06 -11.50
C GLU A 53 3.40 -2.92 -11.07
N ASP A 54 3.69 -1.67 -11.43
CA ASP A 54 2.87 -0.49 -11.10
C ASP A 54 2.69 -0.24 -9.58
N LEU A 55 3.68 -0.63 -8.77
CA LEU A 55 3.61 -0.53 -7.30
C LEU A 55 4.23 0.75 -6.74
N ILE A 56 5.11 1.39 -7.51
CA ILE A 56 5.79 2.65 -7.15
C ILE A 56 5.88 3.58 -8.36
N ASP A 57 6.04 4.88 -8.07
CA ASP A 57 6.47 5.88 -9.04
C ASP A 57 7.97 6.16 -8.89
N ARG A 58 8.59 6.58 -10.00
CA ARG A 58 10.01 6.91 -10.07
C ARG A 58 10.20 8.19 -10.88
N GLU A 59 10.71 9.23 -10.23
CA GLU A 59 10.89 10.56 -10.82
C GLU A 59 12.35 10.99 -10.79
N ASP A 60 12.88 11.57 -11.88
CA ASP A 60 14.23 12.14 -11.90
C ASP A 60 14.36 13.31 -10.93
N THR A 61 15.44 13.35 -10.15
CA THR A 61 15.72 14.43 -9.19
C THR A 61 17.21 14.64 -8.97
N VAL A 62 17.58 15.70 -8.27
CA VAL A 62 18.95 15.95 -7.80
C VAL A 62 18.98 15.83 -6.28
N TYR A 63 19.83 14.94 -5.78
CA TYR A 63 20.01 14.73 -4.36
C TYR A 63 21.49 14.74 -4.00
N ASN A 64 21.86 15.55 -3.00
CA ASN A 64 23.26 15.77 -2.59
C ASN A 64 24.20 16.10 -3.76
N GLY A 65 23.73 16.88 -4.73
CA GLY A 65 24.52 17.30 -5.90
C GLY A 65 24.70 16.24 -6.99
N HIS A 66 24.03 15.09 -6.87
CA HIS A 66 24.05 14.02 -7.87
C HIS A 66 22.66 13.78 -8.45
N ASN A 67 22.58 13.57 -9.75
CA ASN A 67 21.35 13.12 -10.40
C ASN A 67 21.00 11.72 -9.89
N THR A 68 19.75 11.55 -9.47
CA THR A 68 19.20 10.28 -8.98
C THR A 68 17.69 10.26 -9.24
N TYR A 69 16.99 9.35 -8.60
CA TYR A 69 15.53 9.27 -8.66
C TYR A 69 14.93 9.37 -7.28
N TYR A 70 13.72 9.92 -7.20
CA TYR A 70 12.86 9.81 -6.04
C TYR A 70 11.87 8.67 -6.30
N LEU A 71 11.77 7.75 -5.35
CA LEU A 71 10.83 6.63 -5.38
C LEU A 71 9.68 6.97 -4.45
N SER A 72 8.44 6.88 -4.91
CA SER A 72 7.25 7.11 -4.09
C SER A 72 6.28 5.93 -4.21
N PRO A 73 5.57 5.57 -3.13
CA PRO A 73 4.59 4.50 -3.21
C PRO A 73 3.42 4.94 -4.10
N LYS A 74 2.96 4.05 -4.98
CA LYS A 74 1.66 4.26 -5.62
C LYS A 74 0.55 4.02 -4.63
N ALA A 75 -0.54 4.78 -4.76
CA ALA A 75 -1.75 4.53 -3.99
C ALA A 75 -2.19 3.09 -4.26
N ARG A 76 -2.30 2.28 -3.19
CA ARG A 76 -2.86 0.94 -3.33
C ARG A 76 -4.33 1.10 -3.72
N ASP A 77 -4.75 0.37 -4.73
CA ASP A 77 -6.15 0.09 -4.91
C ASP A 77 -6.55 -0.89 -3.80
N LEU A 78 -7.06 -0.34 -2.70
CA LEU A 78 -7.49 -1.12 -1.56
C LEU A 78 -8.90 -1.62 -1.84
N ASP A 79 -9.04 -2.94 -1.93
CA ASP A 79 -10.35 -3.56 -1.99
C ASP A 79 -11.02 -3.49 -0.61
N PHE A 80 -11.93 -2.53 -0.46
CA PHE A 80 -12.75 -2.37 0.73
C PHE A 80 -14.04 -3.21 0.68
N SER A 81 -14.29 -4.01 -0.35
CA SER A 81 -15.53 -4.79 -0.48
C SER A 81 -15.80 -5.67 0.75
N LEU A 82 -14.76 -6.22 1.38
CA LEU A 82 -14.88 -7.01 2.61
C LEU A 82 -15.30 -6.20 3.84
N LEU A 83 -15.16 -4.87 3.80
CA LEU A 83 -15.56 -3.94 4.85
C LEU A 83 -16.91 -3.26 4.55
N MET A 84 -17.53 -3.59 3.41
CA MET A 84 -18.72 -2.92 2.89
C MET A 84 -19.89 -3.90 2.78
N ALA A 85 -21.12 -3.38 2.86
CA ALA A 85 -22.29 -4.01 2.26
C ALA A 85 -23.08 -2.91 1.54
N GLY A 86 -23.49 -3.15 0.29
CA GLY A 86 -23.97 -2.07 -0.58
C GLY A 86 -22.93 -0.94 -0.67
N ASP A 87 -23.38 0.31 -0.54
CA ASP A 87 -22.53 1.50 -0.52
C ASP A 87 -22.13 1.93 0.92
N MET A 88 -22.34 1.08 1.92
CA MET A 88 -22.11 1.40 3.33
C MET A 88 -20.94 0.63 3.95
N LEU A 89 -20.05 1.32 4.66
CA LEU A 89 -19.03 0.70 5.52
C LEU A 89 -19.68 0.01 6.72
N SER A 90 -19.11 -1.13 7.11
CA SER A 90 -19.46 -1.83 8.35
C SER A 90 -19.26 -0.92 9.57
N PRO A 91 -20.21 -0.87 10.52
CA PRO A 91 -20.08 -0.07 11.73
C PRO A 91 -19.07 -0.63 12.73
N PHE A 92 -18.50 -1.81 12.46
CA PHE A 92 -17.48 -2.43 13.31
C PHE A 92 -16.05 -2.05 12.92
N ILE A 93 -15.86 -1.19 11.92
CA ILE A 93 -14.51 -0.76 11.53
C ILE A 93 -13.94 0.18 12.60
N GLY A 94 -12.77 -0.17 13.13
CA GLY A 94 -12.02 0.66 14.07
C GLY A 94 -12.55 0.65 15.51
N ASP A 95 -13.58 -0.14 15.80
CA ASP A 95 -14.06 -0.36 17.16
C ASP A 95 -13.36 -1.57 17.78
N GLU A 96 -12.73 -1.38 18.95
CA GLU A 96 -12.06 -2.44 19.68
C GLU A 96 -13.07 -3.34 20.44
N GLU A 97 -14.29 -2.85 20.70
CA GLU A 97 -15.35 -3.57 21.40
C GLU A 97 -16.57 -3.80 20.50
N ILE A 98 -16.58 -4.95 19.81
CA ILE A 98 -17.70 -5.33 18.94
C ILE A 98 -18.97 -5.57 19.78
N ASN A 99 -19.97 -4.70 19.59
CA ASN A 99 -21.31 -4.89 20.14
C ASN A 99 -22.33 -5.20 19.03
N ALA A 100 -22.70 -6.48 18.90
CA ALA A 100 -23.70 -6.95 17.94
C ALA A 100 -25.13 -6.46 18.20
N GLN A 101 -25.39 -5.84 19.36
CA GLN A 101 -26.69 -5.25 19.73
C GLN A 101 -26.67 -3.71 19.65
N SER A 102 -25.67 -3.11 19.01
CA SER A 102 -25.56 -1.66 18.91
C SER A 102 -26.65 -1.05 18.03
N ASP A 103 -27.05 0.19 18.37
CA ASP A 103 -27.97 0.98 17.55
C ASP A 103 -27.38 1.24 16.16
N ALA A 104 -26.07 1.49 16.08
CA ALA A 104 -25.36 1.71 14.82
C ALA A 104 -25.45 0.49 13.89
N PHE A 105 -25.24 -0.72 14.42
CA PHE A 105 -25.39 -1.94 13.64
C PHE A 105 -26.83 -2.18 13.20
N THR A 106 -27.80 -1.93 14.09
CA THR A 106 -29.22 -2.05 13.75
C THR A 106 -29.61 -1.07 12.63
N GLN A 107 -29.21 0.19 12.72
CA GLN A 107 -29.48 1.19 11.68
C GLN A 107 -28.82 0.83 10.36
N TRP A 108 -27.58 0.34 10.38
CA TRP A 108 -26.88 -0.13 9.19
C TRP A 108 -27.63 -1.25 8.47
N ILE A 109 -28.08 -2.29 9.21
CA ILE A 109 -28.90 -3.37 8.63
C ILE A 109 -30.22 -2.84 8.05
N MET A 110 -30.88 -1.92 8.76
CA MET A 110 -32.15 -1.35 8.29
C MET A 110 -31.95 -0.58 6.99
N ASN A 111 -30.90 0.25 6.88
CA ASN A 111 -30.62 0.99 5.64
C ASN A 111 -30.40 0.05 4.45
N LEU A 112 -29.62 -1.02 4.63
CA LEU A 112 -29.38 -2.02 3.59
C LEU A 112 -30.68 -2.73 3.14
N ALA A 113 -31.63 -2.92 4.04
CA ALA A 113 -32.91 -3.56 3.72
C ALA A 113 -33.88 -2.63 2.98
N TYR A 114 -33.65 -1.31 3.01
CA TYR A 114 -34.52 -0.30 2.38
C TYR A 114 -33.88 0.42 1.18
N GLU A 115 -32.60 0.19 0.90
CA GLU A 115 -31.94 0.52 -0.38
C GLU A 115 -32.31 -0.54 -1.44
N GLU A 116 -33.47 -0.40 -2.07
CA GLU A 116 -33.82 -1.01 -3.37
C GLU A 116 -33.77 0.03 -4.50
#